data_AF-M8D2V5-F1
#
_entry.id   AF-M8D2V5-F1
#
_cell.length_a   1.000
_cell.length_b   1.000
_cell.length_c   1.000
_cell.angle_alpha   90.00
_cell.angle_beta   90.00
_cell.angle_gamma   90.00
#
_symmetry.space_group_name_H-M   'P 1'
#
loop_
_entity.id
_entity.type
_entity.pdbx_description
1 polymer ?
#
loop_
_entity_poly.entity_id
_entity_poly.type
_entity_poly.pdbx_seq_one_letter_code
_entity_poly.pdbx_strand_id
1 'polypeptide(L)'
;MFGFGKKVKKLEGTDVLIIKTEEAANRNFYQVAFPSMYANDIVSMLKKLERSSFNKPEYLGEIGGFRMVTHLEAMMDITVMDEADMEGHPVQIQDFANILLRRLEALEERGVLGDNEDIAFIMGELTMLRDGSFIPQA
;
A
#
# COMPACT_ATOMS: atom_id res chain seq x y z
N MET A 1 -2.89 35.05 1.23
CA MET A 1 -2.03 34.16 0.40
C MET A 1 -1.71 32.91 1.21
N PHE A 2 -2.54 31.87 1.12
CA PHE A 2 -2.34 30.58 1.79
C PHE A 2 -2.74 29.52 0.77
N GLY A 3 -1.80 28.67 0.31
CA GLY A 3 -2.17 27.50 -0.51
C GLY A 3 -1.12 26.98 -1.48
N PHE A 4 -0.25 27.84 -2.03
CA PHE A 4 0.67 27.39 -3.09
C PHE A 4 1.83 26.53 -2.55
N GLY A 5 2.44 26.91 -1.42
CA GLY A 5 3.58 26.15 -0.88
C GLY A 5 3.25 24.74 -0.39
N LYS A 6 2.02 24.48 0.10
CA LYS A 6 1.60 23.14 0.54
C LYS A 6 1.30 22.21 -0.65
N LYS A 7 0.71 22.74 -1.72
CA LYS A 7 0.40 21.94 -2.92
C LYS A 7 1.67 21.51 -3.67
N VAL A 8 2.65 22.39 -3.80
CA VAL A 8 3.93 22.07 -4.48
C VAL A 8 4.70 21.01 -3.70
N LYS A 9 4.82 21.14 -2.36
CA LYS A 9 5.49 20.12 -1.54
C LYS A 9 4.83 18.74 -1.58
N LYS A 10 3.51 18.68 -1.77
CA LYS A 10 2.77 17.42 -1.92
C LYS A 10 2.92 16.78 -3.30
N LEU A 11 3.41 17.51 -4.32
CA LEU A 11 3.69 16.92 -5.63
C LEU A 11 5.10 16.31 -5.72
N GLU A 12 6.05 16.84 -4.94
CA GLU A 12 7.45 16.40 -4.94
C GLU A 12 7.82 15.50 -3.74
N GLY A 13 6.92 15.35 -2.77
CA GLY A 13 7.15 14.57 -1.56
C GLY A 13 6.96 13.07 -1.72
N THR A 14 7.36 12.35 -0.67
CA THR A 14 7.03 10.93 -0.46
C THR A 14 6.04 10.83 0.69
N ASP A 15 4.99 10.05 0.51
CA ASP A 15 4.09 9.65 1.58
C ASP A 15 4.51 8.26 2.10
N VAL A 16 4.29 8.03 3.40
CA VAL A 16 4.54 6.73 4.03
C VAL A 16 3.29 6.26 4.76
N LEU A 17 2.83 5.06 4.45
CA LEU A 17 1.80 4.36 5.22
C LEU A 17 2.43 3.39 6.19
N ILE A 18 2.03 3.49 7.45
CA ILE A 18 2.34 2.50 8.48
C ILE A 18 1.17 1.52 8.53
N ILE A 19 1.47 0.26 8.22
CA ILE A 19 0.51 -0.83 8.14
C ILE A 19 0.85 -1.85 9.23
N LYS A 20 -0.17 -2.24 10.01
CA LYS A 20 -0.04 -3.26 11.05
C LYS A 20 -0.81 -4.51 10.64
N THR A 21 -0.20 -5.69 10.74
CA THR A 21 -0.83 -6.99 10.40
C THR A 21 -1.32 -7.73 11.65
N GLU A 22 -2.17 -8.75 11.46
CA GLU A 22 -2.69 -9.58 12.57
C GLU A 22 -1.67 -10.58 13.12
N GLU A 23 -0.86 -11.19 12.25
CA GLU A 23 0.11 -12.23 12.63
C GLU A 23 1.39 -11.68 13.31
N ALA A 24 1.51 -10.37 13.44
CA ALA A 24 2.63 -9.73 14.10
C ALA A 24 2.61 -10.05 15.61
N ALA A 25 3.22 -11.18 16.00
CA ALA A 25 3.43 -11.59 17.39
C ALA A 25 4.32 -10.59 18.16
N ASN A 26 5.12 -9.81 17.44
CA ASN A 26 5.83 -8.62 17.91
C ASN A 26 5.35 -7.36 17.15
N ARG A 27 5.85 -6.17 17.52
CA ARG A 27 5.51 -4.87 16.92
C ARG A 27 6.00 -4.73 15.46
N ASN A 28 5.63 -5.65 14.57
CA ASN A 28 6.06 -5.60 13.19
C ASN A 28 5.09 -4.71 12.43
N PHE A 29 5.61 -3.61 11.90
CA PHE A 29 4.86 -2.68 11.05
C PHE A 29 5.50 -2.72 9.66
N TYR A 30 4.68 -2.69 8.61
CA TYR A 30 5.16 -2.37 7.29
C TYR A 30 5.13 -0.86 7.12
N GLN A 31 6.26 -0.31 6.69
CA GLN A 31 6.33 1.06 6.20
C GLN A 31 6.25 0.98 4.69
N VAL A 32 5.21 1.55 4.08
CA VAL A 32 5.03 1.54 2.61
C VAL A 32 5.18 2.96 2.09
N ALA A 33 6.24 3.19 1.32
CA ALA A 33 6.54 4.49 0.73
C ALA A 33 5.99 4.60 -0.69
N PHE A 34 5.42 5.76 -1.03
CA PHE A 34 4.94 6.08 -2.38
C PHE A 34 5.03 7.57 -2.67
N PRO A 35 5.10 7.97 -3.95
CA PRO A 35 5.08 9.39 -4.31
C PRO A 35 3.77 10.05 -3.86
N SER A 36 3.88 11.22 -3.21
CA SER A 36 2.73 11.96 -2.67
C SER A 36 1.68 12.34 -3.72
N MET A 37 2.07 12.42 -5.00
CA MET A 37 1.15 12.67 -6.12
C MET A 37 0.11 11.56 -6.33
N TYR A 38 0.36 10.34 -5.86
CA TYR A 38 -0.54 9.19 -5.96
C TYR A 38 -1.27 8.88 -4.64
N ALA A 39 -1.08 9.70 -3.61
CA ALA A 39 -1.46 9.35 -2.24
C ALA A 39 -2.96 9.07 -2.07
N ASN A 40 -3.82 9.90 -2.68
CA ASN A 40 -5.27 9.73 -2.54
C ASN A 40 -5.73 8.38 -3.11
N ASP A 41 -5.24 8.01 -4.29
CA ASP A 41 -5.65 6.79 -4.98
C ASP A 41 -5.10 5.55 -4.26
N ILE A 42 -3.81 5.56 -3.90
CA ILE A 42 -3.18 4.45 -3.16
C ILE A 42 -3.87 4.23 -1.81
N VAL A 43 -4.08 5.30 -1.03
CA VAL A 43 -4.76 5.20 0.27
C VAL A 43 -6.20 4.74 0.09
N SER A 44 -6.91 5.23 -0.92
CA SER A 44 -8.29 4.82 -1.20
C SER A 44 -8.38 3.33 -1.58
N MET A 45 -7.52 2.86 -2.48
CA MET A 45 -7.41 1.47 -2.89
C MET A 45 -7.10 0.56 -1.71
N LEU A 46 -6.06 0.88 -0.92
CA LEU A 46 -5.70 0.09 0.26
C LEU A 46 -6.80 0.10 1.33
N LYS A 47 -7.59 1.19 1.44
CA LYS A 47 -8.75 1.25 2.36
C LYS A 47 -9.87 0.32 1.90
N LYS A 48 -10.08 0.19 0.59
CA LYS A 48 -11.04 -0.78 0.03
C LYS A 48 -10.58 -2.20 0.32
N LEU A 49 -9.31 -2.50 0.07
CA LEU A 49 -8.75 -3.82 0.37
C LEU A 49 -8.83 -4.14 1.87
N GLU A 50 -8.45 -3.21 2.75
CA GLU A 50 -8.51 -3.35 4.22
C GLU A 50 -9.91 -3.77 4.70
N ARG A 51 -10.97 -3.22 4.08
CA ARG A 51 -12.37 -3.49 4.42
C ARG A 51 -12.97 -4.69 3.72
N SER A 52 -12.25 -5.28 2.76
CA SER A 52 -12.75 -6.41 1.97
C SER A 52 -12.76 -7.70 2.78
N SER A 53 -13.60 -8.66 2.37
CA SER A 53 -13.59 -10.02 2.91
C SER A 53 -12.28 -10.78 2.65
N PHE A 54 -11.45 -10.25 1.74
CA PHE A 54 -10.18 -10.83 1.35
C PHE A 54 -9.02 -10.36 2.22
N ASN A 55 -9.21 -9.36 3.08
CA ASN A 55 -8.20 -8.96 4.05
C ASN A 55 -8.15 -9.93 5.24
N LYS A 56 -7.66 -11.13 5.00
CA LYS A 56 -7.50 -12.17 6.01
C LYS A 56 -6.21 -12.95 5.77
N PRO A 57 -5.60 -13.52 6.82
CA PRO A 57 -4.39 -14.33 6.68
C PRO A 57 -4.57 -15.51 5.71
N GLU A 58 -5.77 -16.10 5.64
CA GLU A 58 -6.10 -17.20 4.71
C GLU A 58 -5.95 -16.83 3.23
N TYR A 59 -6.01 -15.54 2.87
CA TYR A 59 -5.93 -15.05 1.50
C TYR A 59 -4.63 -14.29 1.22
N LEU A 60 -4.22 -13.39 2.11
CA LEU A 60 -3.07 -12.51 1.92
C LEU A 60 -1.80 -12.98 2.66
N GLY A 61 -1.85 -14.12 3.35
CA GLY A 61 -0.74 -14.62 4.16
C GLY A 61 -0.43 -13.69 5.33
N GLU A 62 0.86 -13.46 5.60
CA GLU A 62 1.35 -12.65 6.73
C GLU A 62 0.89 -11.17 6.69
N ILE A 63 0.44 -10.68 5.52
CA ILE A 63 -0.13 -9.33 5.36
C ILE A 63 -1.63 -9.32 5.69
N GLY A 64 -2.30 -10.47 5.71
CA GLY A 64 -3.73 -10.56 5.98
C GLY A 64 -4.13 -10.00 7.34
N GLY A 65 -5.35 -9.46 7.40
CA GLY A 65 -5.86 -8.76 8.57
C GLY A 65 -5.18 -7.40 8.79
N PHE A 66 -4.52 -6.83 7.78
CA PHE A 66 -3.82 -5.58 7.95
C PHE A 66 -4.76 -4.41 8.24
N ARG A 67 -4.22 -3.40 8.92
CA ARG A 67 -4.85 -2.10 9.14
C ARG A 67 -3.85 -0.98 8.87
N MET A 68 -4.29 0.05 8.16
CA MET A 68 -3.51 1.28 8.04
C MET A 68 -3.66 2.10 9.32
N VAL A 69 -2.56 2.24 10.07
CA VAL A 69 -2.57 2.90 11.39
C VAL A 69 -2.07 4.35 11.35
N THR A 70 -1.22 4.69 10.39
CA THR A 70 -0.68 6.05 10.26
C THR A 70 -0.35 6.36 8.80
N HIS A 71 -0.59 7.60 8.39
CA HIS A 71 -0.21 8.13 7.09
C HIS A 71 0.61 9.40 7.31
N LEU A 72 1.88 9.34 6.93
CA LEU A 72 2.80 10.47 6.95
C LEU A 72 2.81 11.10 5.56
N GLU A 73 2.45 12.38 5.46
CA GLU A 73 2.26 13.06 4.18
C GLU A 73 3.41 14.01 3.84
N ALA A 74 3.81 14.03 2.56
CA ALA A 74 4.75 14.97 1.97
C ALA A 74 6.09 15.05 2.72
N MET A 75 6.64 13.88 3.08
CA MET A 75 7.98 13.77 3.62
C MET A 75 8.99 14.12 2.52
N MET A 76 9.94 15.00 2.86
CA MET A 76 11.01 15.40 1.92
C MET A 76 12.19 14.43 1.96
N ASP A 77 12.38 13.74 3.09
CA ASP A 77 13.47 12.80 3.30
C ASP A 77 13.03 11.72 4.29
N ILE A 78 13.61 10.52 4.14
CA ILE A 78 13.44 9.39 5.04
C ILE A 78 14.83 8.82 5.31
N THR A 79 15.33 9.04 6.53
CA THR A 79 16.65 8.54 6.95
C THR A 79 16.46 7.33 7.88
N VAL A 80 16.99 6.17 7.48
CA VAL A 80 17.05 4.99 8.33
C VAL A 80 18.37 5.03 9.11
N MET A 81 18.30 5.05 10.44
CA MET A 81 19.49 5.17 11.30
C MET A 81 20.16 3.82 11.59
N ASP A 82 19.37 2.75 11.65
CA ASP A 82 19.86 1.38 11.79
C ASP A 82 19.64 0.64 10.48
N GLU A 83 20.66 0.60 9.64
CA GLU A 83 20.57 -0.04 8.33
C GLU A 83 20.43 -1.57 8.41
N ALA A 84 20.82 -2.19 9.53
CA ALA A 84 20.69 -3.62 9.74
C ALA A 84 19.27 -4.05 10.13
N ASP A 85 18.47 -3.11 10.66
CA ASP A 85 17.07 -3.34 10.98
C ASP A 85 16.20 -3.23 9.73
N MET A 86 15.83 -4.39 9.18
CA MET A 86 14.96 -4.49 8.01
C MET A 86 13.58 -3.86 8.22
N GLU A 87 13.07 -3.79 9.46
CA GLU A 87 11.77 -3.15 9.75
C GLU A 87 11.86 -1.61 9.68
N GLY A 88 13.07 -1.07 9.82
CA GLY A 88 13.35 0.36 9.67
C GLY A 88 13.23 0.86 8.23
N HIS A 89 13.35 -0.02 7.24
CA HIS A 89 13.35 0.34 5.82
C HIS A 89 11.93 0.35 5.23
N PRO A 90 11.49 1.49 4.64
CA PRO A 90 10.24 1.52 3.90
C PRO A 90 10.31 0.64 2.65
N VAL A 91 9.31 -0.23 2.52
CA VAL A 91 9.02 -0.99 1.31
C VAL A 91 8.42 -0.02 0.28
N GLN A 92 8.91 -0.08 -0.95
CA GLN A 92 8.34 0.71 -2.04
C GLN A 92 6.95 0.18 -2.41
N ILE A 93 6.03 1.06 -2.79
CA ILE A 93 4.66 0.65 -3.14
C ILE A 93 4.61 -0.40 -4.25
N GLN A 94 5.56 -0.39 -5.19
CA GLN A 94 5.66 -1.39 -6.26
C GLN A 94 5.89 -2.80 -5.68
N ASP A 95 6.82 -2.92 -4.73
CA ASP A 95 7.13 -4.18 -4.07
C ASP A 95 5.95 -4.65 -3.22
N PHE A 96 5.35 -3.73 -2.47
CA PHE A 96 4.16 -4.02 -1.66
C PHE A 96 2.98 -4.47 -2.54
N ALA A 97 2.75 -3.77 -3.66
CA ALA A 97 1.71 -4.13 -4.63
C ALA A 97 1.97 -5.50 -5.25
N ASN A 98 3.22 -5.81 -5.62
CA ASN A 98 3.61 -7.13 -6.12
C ASN A 98 3.36 -8.25 -5.11
N ILE A 99 3.63 -8.03 -3.81
CA ILE A 99 3.34 -9.04 -2.78
C ILE A 99 1.83 -9.32 -2.71
N LEU A 100 1.00 -8.27 -2.66
CA LEU A 100 -0.45 -8.40 -2.63
C LEU A 100 -1.00 -9.08 -3.89
N LEU A 101 -0.54 -8.61 -5.06
CA LEU A 101 -1.02 -9.08 -6.36
C LEU A 101 -0.75 -10.57 -6.56
N ARG A 102 0.45 -11.05 -6.25
CA ARG A 102 0.78 -12.49 -6.34
C ARG A 102 -0.15 -13.37 -5.51
N ARG A 103 -0.62 -12.87 -4.36
CA ARG A 103 -1.57 -13.60 -3.51
C ARG A 103 -2.95 -13.62 -4.13
N LEU A 104 -3.42 -12.49 -4.65
CA LEU A 104 -4.73 -12.37 -5.29
C LEU A 104 -4.80 -13.16 -6.60
N GLU A 105 -3.79 -13.08 -7.47
CA GLU A 105 -3.68 -13.88 -8.70
C GLU A 105 -3.78 -15.38 -8.40
N ALA A 106 -3.06 -15.86 -7.37
CA ALA A 106 -3.14 -17.25 -6.95
C ALA A 106 -4.53 -17.67 -6.44
N LEU A 107 -5.34 -16.75 -5.92
CA LEU A 107 -6.72 -17.01 -5.52
C LEU A 107 -7.68 -16.98 -6.72
N GLU A 108 -7.43 -16.09 -7.67
CA GLU A 108 -8.16 -16.01 -8.95
C GLU A 108 -8.02 -17.32 -9.73
N GLU A 109 -6.79 -17.81 -9.88
CA GLU A 109 -6.48 -19.09 -10.55
C GLU A 109 -7.19 -20.29 -9.91
N ARG A 110 -7.50 -20.19 -8.60
CA ARG A 110 -8.21 -21.23 -7.84
C ARG A 110 -9.73 -21.05 -7.85
N GLY A 111 -10.24 -20.00 -8.49
CA GLY A 111 -11.66 -19.66 -8.52
C GLY A 111 -12.23 -19.18 -7.18
N VAL A 112 -11.37 -18.75 -6.24
CA VAL A 112 -11.78 -18.34 -4.88
C VAL A 112 -12.38 -16.94 -4.87
N LEU A 113 -11.91 -16.06 -5.76
CA LEU A 113 -12.36 -14.67 -5.82
C LEU A 113 -13.79 -14.51 -6.37
N GLY A 114 -14.25 -15.44 -7.22
CA GLY A 114 -15.52 -15.34 -7.93
C GLY A 114 -15.61 -14.10 -8.81
N ASP A 115 -16.84 -13.69 -9.14
CA ASP A 115 -17.11 -12.48 -9.94
C ASP A 115 -17.16 -11.22 -9.05
N ASN A 116 -16.09 -10.98 -8.28
CA ASN A 116 -16.00 -9.82 -7.40
C ASN A 116 -15.38 -8.63 -8.14
N GLU A 117 -16.23 -7.72 -8.65
CA GLU A 117 -15.81 -6.53 -9.38
C GLU A 117 -14.86 -5.61 -8.59
N ASP A 118 -15.07 -5.48 -7.27
CA ASP A 118 -14.21 -4.66 -6.42
C ASP A 118 -12.78 -5.21 -6.34
N ILE A 119 -12.63 -6.54 -6.27
CA ILE A 119 -11.32 -7.19 -6.27
C ILE A 119 -10.67 -7.15 -7.64
N ALA A 120 -11.44 -7.36 -8.72
CA ALA A 120 -10.91 -7.21 -10.07
C ALA A 120 -10.37 -5.78 -10.29
N PHE A 121 -11.10 -4.77 -9.81
CA PHE A 121 -10.63 -3.38 -9.80
C PHE A 121 -9.33 -3.21 -9.01
N ILE A 122 -9.27 -3.72 -7.77
CA ILE A 122 -8.05 -3.63 -6.93
C ILE A 122 -6.86 -4.34 -7.60
N MET A 123 -7.06 -5.50 -8.21
CA MET A 123 -5.99 -6.22 -8.92
C MET A 123 -5.48 -5.42 -10.12
N GLY A 124 -6.38 -4.74 -10.85
CA GLY A 124 -5.99 -3.82 -11.92
C GLY A 124 -5.12 -2.67 -11.43
N GLU A 125 -5.53 -2.01 -10.34
CA GLU A 125 -4.76 -0.90 -9.74
C GLU A 125 -3.40 -1.37 -9.19
N LEU A 126 -3.35 -2.53 -8.53
CA LEU A 126 -2.10 -3.14 -8.06
C LEU A 126 -1.16 -3.51 -9.22
N THR A 127 -1.71 -3.96 -10.35
CA THR A 127 -0.94 -4.23 -11.57
C THR A 127 -0.31 -2.96 -12.10
N MET A 128 -1.07 -1.87 -12.16
CA MET A 128 -0.56 -0.56 -12.60
C MET A 128 0.52 -0.02 -11.66
N LEU A 129 0.36 -0.20 -10.34
CA LEU A 129 1.39 0.16 -9.36
C LEU A 129 2.66 -0.65 -9.56
N ARG A 130 2.56 -1.98 -9.66
CA ARG A 130 3.71 -2.87 -9.89
C ARG A 130 4.50 -2.46 -11.13
N ASP A 131 3.81 -2.15 -12.22
CA ASP A 131 4.42 -1.86 -13.52
C ASP A 131 4.89 -0.39 -13.64
N GLY A 132 4.65 0.44 -12.62
CA GLY A 132 4.97 1.87 -12.63
C GLY A 132 4.13 2.68 -13.64
N SER A 133 3.05 2.09 -14.15
CA SER A 133 2.13 2.70 -15.12
C SER A 133 0.94 3.38 -14.46
N PHE A 134 0.96 3.53 -13.13
CA PHE A 134 -0.11 4.13 -12.35
C PHE A 134 -0.35 5.59 -12.73
N ILE A 135 -1.57 5.89 -13.17
CA ILE A 135 -2.01 7.23 -13.56
C ILE A 135 -2.86 7.77 -12.42
N PRO A 136 -2.53 8.94 -11.83
CA PRO A 136 -3.34 9.51 -10.75
C PRO A 136 -4.73 9.86 -11.30
N GLN A 137 -5.78 9.52 -10.56
CA GLN A 137 -7.13 9.97 -10.89
C GLN A 137 -7.32 11.37 -10.30
N ALA A 138 -7.43 12.36 -11.19
CA ALA A 138 -7.53 13.79 -10.86
C ALA A 138 -8.89 14.18 -10.24
#